data_AF-A0AAE3MMS6-F1
#
_entry.id   AF-A0AAE3MMS6-F1
#
_cell.length_a   1.000
_cell.length_b   1.000
_cell.length_c   1.000
_cell.angle_alpha   90.00
_cell.angle_beta   90.00
_cell.angle_gamma   90.00
#
_symmetry.space_group_name_H-M   'P 1'
#
loop_
_entity.id
_entity.type
_entity.pdbx_description
1 polymer ?
#
loop_
_entity_poly.entity_id
_entity_poly.type
_entity_poly.pdbx_seq_one_letter_code
_entity_poly.pdbx_strand_id
1 'polypeptide(L)'
;MKEIKKSLGMMIILLISCFVLDGCSNQDSNENNGGGGFDFVFNVTVSPEDSGRVETYVYYVEYSVYRIELNAIPSAGFSFSHWEGDFCISTINPCSRSIFTYYEESPYTVNATAVFEAIE
;
A
#
# COMPACT_ATOMS: atom_id res chain seq x y z
N MET A 1 -31.49 -42.60 39.54
CA MET A 1 -32.09 -41.25 39.58
C MET A 1 -31.46 -40.47 40.71
N LYS A 2 -30.78 -39.37 40.36
CA LYS A 2 -30.14 -38.31 41.19
C LYS A 2 -28.68 -38.15 40.73
N GLU A 3 -28.24 -36.90 40.58
CA GLU A 3 -26.90 -36.44 40.16
C GLU A 3 -26.67 -35.93 38.73
N ILE A 4 -27.70 -35.65 37.90
CA ILE A 4 -27.50 -34.83 36.69
C ILE A 4 -28.62 -33.80 36.51
N LYS A 5 -28.81 -32.85 37.45
CA LYS A 5 -29.55 -31.58 37.18
C LYS A 5 -29.11 -30.39 38.05
N LYS A 6 -28.07 -30.52 38.90
CA LYS A 6 -27.49 -29.36 39.65
C LYS A 6 -26.68 -28.42 38.75
N SER A 7 -26.44 -28.78 37.49
CA SER A 7 -25.74 -27.97 36.49
C SER A 7 -26.67 -27.32 35.46
N LEU A 8 -27.95 -27.10 35.79
CA LEU A 8 -28.90 -26.38 34.92
C LEU A 8 -29.14 -24.93 35.40
N GLY A 9 -28.85 -24.63 36.68
CA GLY A 9 -28.98 -23.28 37.25
C GLY A 9 -27.82 -22.32 36.95
N MET A 10 -26.67 -22.83 36.49
CA MET A 10 -25.48 -22.02 36.20
C MET A 10 -25.39 -21.58 34.73
N MET A 11 -26.31 -22.02 33.86
CA MET A 11 -26.32 -21.63 32.44
C MET A 11 -27.35 -20.53 32.13
N ILE A 12 -28.30 -20.27 33.03
CA ILE A 12 -29.31 -19.21 32.86
C ILE A 12 -28.75 -17.82 33.21
N ILE A 13 -27.65 -17.75 33.98
CA ILE A 13 -27.00 -16.49 34.38
C ILE A 13 -26.14 -15.88 33.24
N LEU A 14 -25.82 -16.64 32.18
CA LEU A 14 -25.12 -16.14 31.00
C LEU A 14 -26.04 -15.43 29.98
N LEU A 15 -27.35 -15.34 30.23
CA LEU A 15 -28.31 -14.66 29.35
C LEU A 15 -28.72 -13.26 29.84
N ILE A 16 -28.13 -12.75 30.93
CA ILE A 16 -28.51 -11.47 31.55
C ILE A 16 -27.30 -10.51 31.67
N SER A 17 -26.59 -10.25 30.59
CA SER A 17 -25.72 -9.06 30.51
C SER A 17 -25.63 -8.39 29.13
N CYS A 18 -26.49 -8.75 28.17
CA CYS A 18 -26.74 -7.92 26.98
C CYS A 18 -27.81 -6.83 27.23
N PHE A 19 -28.12 -6.53 28.49
CA PHE A 19 -28.78 -5.27 28.88
C PHE A 19 -27.74 -4.15 28.98
N VAL A 20 -26.99 -3.94 27.90
CA VAL A 20 -26.37 -2.64 27.61
C VAL A 20 -27.22 -2.05 26.49
N LEU A 21 -28.41 -1.61 26.86
CA LEU A 21 -29.21 -0.73 26.04
C LEU A 21 -28.83 0.71 26.37
N ASP A 22 -28.81 1.51 25.30
CA ASP A 22 -28.62 2.95 25.21
C ASP A 22 -27.13 3.40 25.13
N GLY A 23 -26.60 3.82 23.97
CA GLY A 23 -27.28 4.51 22.88
C GLY A 23 -27.02 3.93 21.49
N CYS A 24 -28.09 3.43 20.86
CA CYS A 24 -28.28 3.71 19.44
C CYS A 24 -28.87 5.12 19.34
N SER A 25 -28.11 6.09 18.84
CA SER A 25 -28.66 7.26 18.18
C SER A 25 -28.27 7.23 16.69
N ASN A 26 -29.26 6.85 15.88
CA ASN A 26 -29.56 7.30 14.51
C ASN A 26 -29.17 8.78 14.32
N GLN A 27 -28.78 9.34 13.18
CA GLN A 27 -29.05 9.25 11.74
C GLN A 27 -28.02 10.27 11.16
N ASP A 28 -27.58 10.35 9.92
CA ASP A 28 -28.18 10.01 8.64
C ASP A 28 -27.04 10.02 7.62
N SER A 29 -27.27 9.29 6.54
CA SER A 29 -26.42 9.17 5.35
C SER A 29 -25.79 10.49 4.88
N ASN A 30 -24.46 10.48 4.79
CA ASN A 30 -23.81 11.07 3.62
C ASN A 30 -22.56 10.27 3.25
N GLU A 31 -22.74 9.03 2.79
CA GLU A 31 -21.76 8.38 1.91
C GLU A 31 -21.77 9.10 0.56
N ASN A 32 -21.32 10.35 0.54
CA ASN A 32 -21.03 11.05 -0.69
C ASN A 32 -19.69 10.55 -1.20
N ASN A 33 -19.81 9.59 -2.13
CA ASN A 33 -18.77 9.01 -2.94
C ASN A 33 -17.68 8.30 -2.12
N GLY A 34 -17.83 6.98 -2.04
CA GLY A 34 -16.66 6.10 -2.15
C GLY A 34 -15.94 6.43 -3.45
N GLY A 35 -15.12 7.47 -3.43
CA GLY A 35 -14.05 7.64 -4.39
C GLY A 35 -13.11 6.49 -4.09
N GLY A 36 -13.32 5.36 -4.76
CA GLY A 36 -12.40 4.24 -4.76
C GLY A 36 -11.05 4.77 -5.24
N GLY A 37 -10.23 5.22 -4.29
CA GLY A 37 -8.83 5.45 -4.54
C GLY A 37 -8.27 4.10 -4.93
N PHE A 38 -7.87 3.97 -6.19
CA PHE A 38 -7.16 2.80 -6.64
C PHE A 38 -5.86 2.70 -5.85
N ASP A 39 -5.66 1.57 -5.17
CA ASP A 39 -4.45 1.29 -4.42
C ASP A 39 -3.43 0.68 -5.38
N PHE A 40 -2.28 1.34 -5.54
CA PHE A 40 -1.15 0.80 -6.27
C PHE A 40 0.06 0.70 -5.35
N VAL A 41 0.73 -0.43 -5.40
CA VAL A 41 1.89 -0.72 -4.55
C VAL A 41 3.14 -0.48 -5.36
N PHE A 42 3.96 0.46 -4.89
CA PHE A 42 5.23 0.80 -5.53
C PHE A 42 6.38 0.15 -4.77
N ASN A 43 7.07 -0.80 -5.40
CA ASN A 43 8.22 -1.49 -4.84
C ASN A 43 9.51 -0.95 -5.47
N VAL A 44 10.28 -0.19 -4.70
CA VAL A 44 11.54 0.41 -5.15
C VAL A 44 12.69 -0.21 -4.39
N THR A 45 13.67 -0.71 -5.13
CA THR A 45 14.88 -1.30 -4.57
C THR A 45 16.14 -0.68 -5.17
N VAL A 46 17.25 -0.93 -4.51
CA VAL A 46 18.59 -0.49 -4.90
C VAL A 46 19.50 -1.71 -4.95
N SER A 47 20.33 -1.81 -5.98
CA SER A 47 21.28 -2.92 -6.15
C SER A 47 22.64 -2.39 -6.63
N PRO A 48 23.76 -2.72 -5.96
CA PRO A 48 23.87 -3.42 -4.67
C PRO A 48 23.21 -2.66 -3.50
N GLU A 49 22.95 -3.32 -2.38
CA GLU A 49 22.49 -2.63 -1.15
C GLU A 49 23.49 -1.52 -0.75
N ASP A 50 22.99 -0.40 -0.23
CA ASP A 50 23.74 0.81 0.15
C ASP A 50 24.52 1.54 -0.96
N SER A 51 24.49 1.05 -2.21
CA SER A 51 25.17 1.69 -3.36
C SER A 51 24.56 3.04 -3.78
N GLY A 52 23.38 3.36 -3.26
CA GLY A 52 22.70 4.62 -3.48
C GLY A 52 21.35 4.65 -2.78
N ARG A 53 20.53 5.61 -3.16
CA ARG A 53 19.12 5.67 -2.78
C ARG A 53 18.26 6.11 -3.97
N VAL A 54 16.96 5.88 -3.86
CA VAL A 54 15.99 6.41 -4.83
C VAL A 54 15.11 7.44 -4.12
N GLU A 55 14.99 8.62 -4.72
CA GLU A 55 13.99 9.61 -4.36
C GLU A 55 12.78 9.47 -5.30
N THR A 56 11.59 9.36 -4.72
CA THR A 56 10.34 9.15 -5.46
C THR A 56 9.45 10.37 -5.34
N TYR A 57 8.99 10.87 -6.48
CA TYR A 57 8.08 12.01 -6.58
C TYR A 57 6.81 11.59 -7.30
N VAL A 58 5.65 11.84 -6.69
CA VAL A 58 4.34 11.51 -7.25
C VAL A 58 3.55 12.78 -7.49
N TYR A 59 3.10 12.95 -8.72
CA TYR A 59 2.31 14.10 -9.15
C TYR A 59 0.93 13.60 -9.61
N TYR A 60 -0.12 14.11 -8.98
CA TYR A 60 -1.47 13.95 -9.53
C TYR A 60 -1.60 14.81 -10.79
N VAL A 61 -2.10 14.22 -11.88
CA VAL A 61 -2.33 14.93 -13.14
C VAL A 61 -3.81 15.26 -13.26
N GLU A 62 -4.63 14.26 -13.59
CA GLU A 62 -6.09 14.37 -13.74
C GLU A 62 -6.69 12.97 -13.88
N TYR A 63 -8.00 12.78 -13.63
CA TYR A 63 -8.73 11.53 -13.89
C TYR A 63 -8.04 10.24 -13.39
N SER A 64 -7.53 10.28 -12.16
CA SER A 64 -6.82 9.15 -11.54
C SER A 64 -5.55 8.71 -12.30
N VAL A 65 -4.96 9.64 -13.04
CA VAL A 65 -3.63 9.53 -13.65
C VAL A 65 -2.60 10.16 -12.72
N TYR A 66 -1.54 9.41 -12.45
CA TYR A 66 -0.41 9.85 -11.65
C TYR A 66 0.84 9.83 -12.51
N ARG A 67 1.63 10.91 -12.49
CA ARG A 67 3.00 10.91 -13.02
C ARG A 67 3.94 10.62 -11.86
N ILE A 68 4.76 9.59 -11.99
CA ILE A 68 5.77 9.22 -11.00
C ILE A 68 7.14 9.45 -11.60
N GLU A 69 8.01 10.11 -10.85
CA GLU A 69 9.40 10.35 -11.19
C GLU A 69 10.31 9.73 -10.13
N LEU A 70 11.23 8.89 -10.59
CA LEU A 70 12.25 8.24 -9.75
C LEU A 70 13.61 8.83 -10.07
N ASN A 71 14.30 9.30 -9.04
CA ASN A 71 15.63 9.84 -9.13
C ASN A 71 16.61 8.95 -8.35
N ALA A 72 17.49 8.24 -9.05
CA ALA A 72 18.54 7.46 -8.45
C ALA A 72 19.71 8.38 -8.05
N ILE A 73 20.10 8.33 -6.78
CA ILE A 73 21.20 9.15 -6.24
C ILE A 73 22.28 8.19 -5.76
N PRO A 74 23.41 8.08 -6.48
CA PRO A 74 24.50 7.20 -6.09
C PRO A 74 25.11 7.62 -4.74
N SER A 75 25.53 6.64 -3.96
CA SER A 75 26.44 6.84 -2.84
C SER A 75 27.86 7.14 -3.36
N ALA A 76 28.73 7.65 -2.48
CA ALA A 76 30.13 7.87 -2.84
C ALA A 76 30.80 6.57 -3.30
N GLY A 77 31.54 6.63 -4.41
CA GLY A 77 32.19 5.46 -5.01
C GLY A 77 31.29 4.63 -5.93
N PHE A 78 30.05 5.05 -6.18
CA PHE A 78 29.14 4.41 -7.12
C PHE A 78 28.65 5.39 -8.19
N SER A 79 28.29 4.86 -9.36
CA SER A 79 27.60 5.57 -10.43
C SER A 79 26.32 4.84 -10.80
N PHE A 80 25.28 5.59 -11.19
CA PHE A 80 24.05 4.98 -11.68
C PHE A 80 24.32 4.30 -13.02
N SER A 81 23.93 3.03 -13.15
CA SER A 81 24.05 2.26 -14.38
C SER A 81 22.74 2.29 -15.16
N HIS A 82 21.66 1.77 -14.58
CA HIS A 82 20.35 1.70 -15.23
C HIS A 82 19.22 1.39 -14.24
N TRP A 83 17.98 1.54 -14.73
CA TRP A 83 16.76 1.07 -14.09
C TRP A 83 16.38 -0.31 -14.64
N GLU A 84 15.98 -1.21 -13.75
CA GLU A 84 15.30 -2.47 -14.07
C GLU A 84 13.90 -2.49 -13.43
N GLY A 85 13.05 -3.44 -13.87
CA GLY A 85 11.72 -3.65 -13.32
C GLY A 85 10.60 -3.35 -14.32
N ASP A 86 9.36 -3.60 -13.91
CA ASP A 86 8.19 -3.41 -14.77
C ASP A 86 7.81 -1.93 -14.95
N PHE A 87 8.27 -1.04 -14.06
CA PHE A 87 7.94 0.38 -14.07
C PHE A 87 8.94 1.22 -14.88
N CYS A 88 10.22 0.88 -14.80
CA CYS A 88 11.28 1.59 -15.52
C CYS A 88 12.31 0.58 -16.03
N ILE A 89 12.57 0.63 -17.34
CA ILE A 89 13.69 -0.08 -17.98
C ILE A 89 14.40 0.96 -18.84
N SER A 90 15.48 1.54 -18.33
CA SER A 90 16.12 2.70 -18.96
C SER A 90 17.53 2.95 -18.41
N THR A 91 18.43 3.45 -19.25
CA THR A 91 19.75 3.97 -18.83
C THR A 91 19.71 5.46 -18.48
N ILE A 92 18.53 6.09 -18.53
CA ILE A 92 18.34 7.52 -18.25
C ILE A 92 17.84 7.68 -16.81
N ASN A 93 18.45 8.63 -16.10
CA ASN A 93 18.09 9.04 -14.75
C ASN A 93 17.90 10.57 -14.70
N PRO A 94 16.76 11.10 -14.20
CA PRO A 94 15.61 10.39 -13.60
C PRO A 94 14.74 9.60 -14.59
N CYS A 95 14.02 8.60 -14.10
CA CYS A 95 12.97 7.89 -14.86
C CYS A 95 11.59 8.47 -14.53
N SER A 96 10.76 8.73 -15.54
CA SER A 96 9.40 9.28 -15.36
C SER A 96 8.38 8.51 -16.18
N ARG A 97 7.31 8.01 -15.54
CA ARG A 97 6.19 7.34 -16.22
C ARG A 97 4.84 7.72 -15.59
N SER A 98 3.79 7.67 -16.39
CA SER A 98 2.40 7.80 -15.92
C SER A 98 1.78 6.45 -15.59
N ILE A 99 0.99 6.39 -14.52
CA ILE A 99 0.11 5.28 -14.15
C ILE A 99 -1.34 5.71 -14.34
N PHE A 100 -2.12 4.85 -14.98
CA PHE A 100 -3.56 5.02 -15.21
C PHE A 100 -4.29 3.99 -14.37
N THR A 101 -4.92 4.41 -13.29
CA THR A 101 -5.41 3.47 -12.28
C THR A 101 -6.76 2.81 -12.62
N TYR A 102 -7.49 3.35 -13.60
CA TYR A 102 -8.81 2.85 -13.99
C TYR A 102 -8.79 1.66 -14.96
N TYR A 103 -7.61 1.18 -15.36
CA TYR A 103 -7.44 0.01 -16.23
C TYR A 103 -6.79 -1.20 -15.54
N GLU A 104 -6.30 -1.05 -14.32
CA GLU A 104 -5.48 -2.07 -13.66
C GLU A 104 -6.29 -2.87 -12.64
N GLU A 105 -6.04 -4.18 -12.56
CA GLU A 105 -6.61 -5.01 -11.50
C GLU A 105 -5.94 -4.68 -10.15
N SER A 106 -6.75 -4.55 -9.09
CA SER A 106 -6.28 -4.19 -7.75
C SER A 106 -5.89 -5.43 -6.93
N PRO A 107 -4.73 -5.44 -6.23
CA PRO A 107 -3.73 -4.35 -6.18
C PRO A 107 -2.80 -4.36 -7.40
N TYR A 108 -2.60 -3.20 -8.00
CA TYR A 108 -1.61 -3.05 -9.08
C TYR A 108 -0.23 -2.83 -8.45
N THR A 109 0.65 -3.82 -8.59
CA THR A 109 2.03 -3.74 -8.09
C THR A 109 2.97 -3.42 -9.22
N VAL A 110 3.83 -2.43 -9.01
CA VAL A 110 4.88 -2.01 -9.94
C VAL A 110 6.22 -1.98 -9.21
N ASN A 111 7.24 -2.48 -9.89
CA ASN A 111 8.59 -2.67 -9.38
C ASN A 111 9.59 -1.83 -10.18
N ALA A 112 10.52 -1.20 -9.46
CA ALA A 112 11.68 -0.53 -10.04
C ALA A 112 12.93 -0.81 -9.19
N THR A 113 14.03 -1.16 -9.83
CA THR A 113 15.34 -1.32 -9.20
C THR A 113 16.29 -0.30 -9.80
N ALA A 114 16.92 0.53 -8.96
CA ALA A 114 18.07 1.32 -9.37
C ALA A 114 19.33 0.47 -9.27
N VAL A 115 19.99 0.22 -10.39
CA VAL A 115 21.27 -0.50 -10.45
C VAL A 115 22.41 0.50 -10.50
N PHE A 116 23.37 0.32 -9.59
CA PHE A 116 24.58 1.13 -9.51
C PHE A 116 25.83 0.26 -9.69
N GLU A 117 26.90 0.87 -10.19
CA GLU A 117 28.20 0.24 -10.41
C GLU A 117 29.28 1.00 -9.65
N ALA A 118 30.25 0.28 -9.09
CA ALA A 118 31.39 0.90 -8.41
C ALA A 118 32.23 1.71 -9.42
N ILE A 119 32.70 2.88 -9.00
CA ILE A 119 33.63 3.69 -9.76
C ILE A 119 35.04 3.19 -9.43
N GLU A 120 35.76 2.69 -10.43
CA GLU A 120 37.17 2.27 -10.31
C GLU A 120 38.14 3.45 -10.18
#